data_AF-A0A0R3PMY8-F1
#
_entry.id   AF-A0A0R3PMY8-F1
#
_cell.length_a   1.000
_cell.length_b   1.000
_cell.length_c   1.000
_cell.angle_alpha   90.00
_cell.angle_beta   90.00
_cell.angle_gamma   90.00
#
_symmetry.space_group_name_H-M   'P 1'
#
loop_
_entity.id
_entity.type
_entity.pdbx_description
1 polymer ?
#
loop_
_entity_poly.entity_id
_entity_poly.type
_entity_poly.pdbx_seq_one_letter_code
_entity_poly.pdbx_strand_id
1 'polypeptide(L)'
;MATRISGEGPCIVVVLSSNGKTFGCFASAGFFMGPRFHGDATSFLFEVQPQIRIFSATGLAKNYAYLNVQQSSMPNGLGIGGYESTWPFFICEEYGTGITLANICSFEKCHLSGSDSFVISAIEVWRVGEKPHSSIENESTRNEKSIIDKDPQARALLEISGRTMHSEAYREPVSLLES
;
A
#
# COMPACT_ATOMS: atom_id res chain seq x y z
N MET A 1 10.53 -0.10 -4.37
CA MET A 1 9.17 0.23 -4.82
C MET A 1 8.13 -0.19 -3.79
N ALA A 2 8.10 -1.45 -3.34
CA ALA A 2 7.16 -1.95 -2.31
C ALA A 2 6.93 -1.03 -1.10
N THR A 3 8.00 -0.52 -0.47
CA THR A 3 7.91 0.37 0.71
C THR A 3 7.24 1.72 0.42
N ARG A 4 7.26 2.19 -0.84
CA ARG A 4 6.67 3.48 -1.23
C ARG A 4 5.18 3.42 -1.55
N ILE A 5 4.63 2.21 -1.72
CA ILE A 5 3.23 2.00 -2.10
C ILE A 5 2.41 1.33 -0.98
N SER A 6 3.10 0.73 -0.01
CA SER A 6 2.46 0.02 1.10
C SER A 6 1.69 0.99 2.00
N GLY A 7 0.38 0.80 2.11
CA GLY A 7 -0.48 1.64 2.95
C GLY A 7 -0.81 3.02 2.38
N GLU A 8 -0.51 3.27 1.09
CA GLU A 8 -0.81 4.55 0.44
C GLU A 8 -2.25 4.65 -0.08
N GLY A 9 -3.08 3.63 0.12
CA GLY A 9 -4.49 3.60 -0.27
C GLY A 9 -4.71 3.16 -1.72
N PRO A 10 -5.93 3.37 -2.27
CA PRO A 10 -6.29 2.91 -3.60
C PRO A 10 -5.30 3.41 -4.66
N CYS A 11 -4.89 2.56 -5.60
CA CYS A 11 -3.92 2.95 -6.62
C CYS A 11 -4.10 2.20 -7.94
N ILE A 12 -3.59 2.81 -9.01
CA ILE A 12 -3.48 2.24 -10.34
C ILE A 12 -2.01 1.89 -10.57
N VAL A 13 -1.75 0.64 -10.97
CA VAL A 13 -0.45 0.19 -11.46
C VAL A 13 -0.51 0.14 -12.96
N VAL A 14 0.43 0.79 -13.64
CA VAL A 14 0.56 0.80 -15.10
C VAL A 14 1.90 0.18 -15.48
N VAL A 15 1.88 -0.78 -16.40
CA VAL A 15 3.06 -1.45 -16.93
C VAL A 15 3.14 -1.16 -18.43
N LEU A 16 4.31 -0.70 -18.87
CA LEU A 16 4.73 -0.75 -20.27
C LEU A 16 5.65 -1.96 -20.44
N SER A 17 5.24 -2.93 -21.25
CA SER A 17 6.07 -4.10 -21.55
C SER A 17 7.01 -3.85 -22.73
N SER A 18 8.08 -4.64 -22.80
CA SER A 18 9.06 -4.58 -23.90
C SER A 18 8.48 -4.87 -25.29
N ASN A 19 7.32 -5.55 -25.36
CA ASN A 19 6.57 -5.79 -26.59
C ASN A 19 5.62 -4.64 -26.99
N GLY A 20 5.72 -3.48 -26.32
CA GLY A 20 4.96 -2.27 -26.65
C GLY A 20 3.50 -2.27 -26.19
N LYS A 21 3.10 -3.21 -25.34
CA LYS A 21 1.77 -3.20 -24.71
C LYS A 21 1.77 -2.39 -23.43
N THR A 22 0.61 -1.81 -23.13
CA THR A 22 0.39 -1.07 -21.89
C THR A 22 -0.85 -1.60 -21.21
N PHE A 23 -0.70 -2.03 -19.96
CA PHE A 23 -1.75 -2.69 -19.19
C PHE A 23 -1.46 -2.56 -17.70
N GLY A 24 -2.38 -3.02 -16.85
CA GLY A 24 -2.16 -3.00 -15.42
C GLY A 24 -3.39 -3.33 -14.62
N CYS A 25 -3.43 -2.79 -13.40
CA CYS A 25 -4.53 -3.04 -12.46
C CYS A 25 -4.88 -1.81 -11.63
N PHE A 26 -6.13 -1.76 -11.19
CA PHE A 26 -6.57 -0.91 -10.10
C PHE A 26 -6.76 -1.77 -8.84
N ALA A 27 -6.09 -1.37 -7.75
CA ALA A 27 -6.21 -1.99 -6.44
C ALA A 27 -7.07 -1.10 -5.53
N SER A 28 -8.30 -1.55 -5.25
CA SER A 28 -9.32 -0.81 -4.48
C SER A 28 -8.88 -0.37 -3.08
N ALA A 29 -8.08 -1.19 -2.37
CA ALA A 29 -7.51 -0.84 -1.07
C ALA A 29 -6.02 -0.49 -1.14
N GLY A 30 -5.43 -0.47 -2.33
CA GLY A 30 -3.98 -0.42 -2.49
C GLY A 30 -3.28 -1.70 -2.07
N PHE A 31 -1.99 -1.56 -1.77
CA PHE A 31 -1.13 -2.68 -1.36
C PHE A 31 -0.68 -2.50 0.08
N PHE A 32 -0.49 -3.62 0.78
CA PHE A 32 0.11 -3.65 2.10
C PHE A 32 1.15 -4.76 2.10
N MET A 33 2.34 -4.46 2.61
CA MET A 33 3.38 -5.47 2.75
C MET A 33 2.91 -6.60 3.68
N GLY A 34 2.94 -7.82 3.15
CA GLY A 34 2.65 -9.04 3.89
C GLY A 34 1.91 -10.08 3.04
N PRO A 35 1.68 -11.29 3.58
CA PRO A 35 1.10 -12.39 2.83
C PRO A 35 -0.43 -12.28 2.64
N ARG A 36 -1.07 -11.23 3.17
CA ARG A 36 -2.53 -11.07 3.16
C ARG A 36 -2.99 -10.34 1.91
N PHE A 37 -4.14 -10.74 1.40
CA PHE A 37 -4.82 -10.04 0.31
C PHE A 37 -5.69 -8.90 0.86
N HIS A 38 -5.77 -7.81 0.11
CA HIS A 38 -6.50 -6.60 0.48
C HIS A 38 -7.37 -6.09 -0.66
N GLY A 39 -8.48 -5.42 -0.35
CA GLY A 39 -9.39 -4.84 -1.34
C GLY A 39 -10.68 -5.64 -1.54
N ASP A 40 -11.43 -5.24 -2.55
CA ASP A 40 -12.74 -5.78 -2.89
C ASP A 40 -12.96 -5.91 -4.42
N ALA A 41 -14.18 -6.28 -4.79
CA ALA A 41 -14.61 -6.53 -6.17
C ALA A 41 -14.65 -5.27 -7.05
N THR A 42 -14.39 -4.07 -6.51
CA THR A 42 -14.21 -2.86 -7.32
C THR A 42 -12.82 -2.78 -7.95
N SER A 43 -11.91 -3.67 -7.56
CA SER A 43 -10.63 -3.84 -8.23
C SER A 43 -10.83 -4.39 -9.64
N PHE A 44 -9.98 -4.00 -10.60
CA PHE A 44 -10.08 -4.44 -11.99
C PHE A 44 -8.70 -4.50 -12.66
N LEU A 45 -8.60 -5.29 -13.72
CA LEU A 45 -7.48 -5.25 -14.65
C LEU A 45 -7.83 -4.38 -15.84
N PHE A 46 -6.84 -3.82 -16.51
CA PHE A 46 -7.08 -3.05 -17.73
C PHE A 46 -5.94 -3.20 -18.73
N GLU A 47 -6.27 -2.91 -19.98
CA GLU A 47 -5.35 -2.74 -21.07
C GLU A 47 -5.58 -1.35 -21.67
N VAL A 48 -4.50 -0.69 -22.12
CA VAL A 48 -4.53 0.61 -22.79
C VAL A 48 -4.13 0.44 -24.26
N GLN A 49 -3.09 -0.36 -24.53
CA GLN A 49 -2.56 -0.62 -25.87
C GLN A 49 -2.47 -2.15 -26.10
N PRO A 50 -2.93 -2.68 -27.25
CA PRO A 50 -3.46 -1.99 -28.44
C PRO A 50 -4.87 -1.37 -28.32
N GLN A 51 -5.69 -1.80 -27.37
CA GLN A 51 -7.05 -1.26 -27.22
C GLN A 51 -7.40 -1.10 -25.75
N ILE A 52 -8.07 0.01 -25.42
CA ILE A 52 -8.56 0.27 -24.07
C ILE A 52 -9.64 -0.77 -23.72
N ARG A 53 -9.39 -1.55 -22.67
CA ARG A 53 -10.31 -2.56 -22.13
C ARG A 53 -10.21 -2.61 -20.61
N ILE A 54 -11.33 -2.90 -19.96
CA ILE A 54 -11.43 -3.11 -18.51
C ILE A 54 -11.92 -4.54 -18.29
N PHE A 55 -11.33 -5.22 -17.32
CA PHE A 55 -11.67 -6.59 -16.93
C PHE A 55 -12.02 -6.60 -15.44
N SER A 56 -13.32 -6.73 -15.16
CA SER A 56 -13.86 -6.60 -13.81
C SER A 56 -13.58 -7.85 -12.98
N ALA A 57 -13.55 -7.70 -11.65
CA ALA A 57 -13.55 -8.85 -10.76
C ALA A 57 -14.84 -9.65 -10.92
N THR A 58 -14.75 -10.98 -10.95
CA THR A 58 -15.94 -11.86 -11.05
C THR A 58 -16.67 -12.02 -9.72
N GLY A 59 -16.03 -11.66 -8.61
CA GLY A 59 -16.52 -11.87 -7.25
C GLY A 59 -16.40 -13.32 -6.75
N LEU A 60 -15.88 -14.26 -7.56
CA LEU A 60 -15.70 -15.66 -7.17
C LEU A 60 -14.58 -15.86 -6.15
N ALA A 61 -13.53 -15.04 -6.23
CA ALA A 61 -12.39 -15.04 -5.32
C ALA A 61 -12.27 -13.69 -4.61
N LYS A 62 -11.75 -13.72 -3.38
CA LYS A 62 -11.48 -12.50 -2.58
C LYS A 62 -9.99 -12.14 -2.53
N ASN A 63 -9.19 -12.75 -3.40
CA ASN A 63 -7.76 -12.53 -3.51
C ASN A 63 -7.51 -11.32 -4.40
N TYR A 64 -7.75 -10.11 -3.90
CA TYR A 64 -7.55 -8.90 -4.68
C TYR A 64 -6.07 -8.50 -4.64
N ALA A 65 -5.67 -7.41 -3.97
CA ALA A 65 -4.31 -6.91 -4.00
C ALA A 65 -3.37 -7.67 -3.06
N TYR A 66 -2.19 -8.03 -3.56
CA TYR A 66 -1.13 -8.75 -2.85
C TYR A 66 0.21 -8.04 -3.03
N LEU A 67 0.97 -7.89 -1.95
CA LEU A 67 2.34 -7.35 -1.98
C LEU A 67 3.19 -8.03 -0.92
N ASN A 68 4.22 -8.74 -1.35
CA ASN A 68 5.11 -9.44 -0.43
C ASN A 68 6.56 -9.35 -0.89
N VAL A 69 7.49 -9.42 0.07
CA VAL A 69 8.91 -9.12 -0.15
C VAL A 69 9.72 -10.05 0.76
N GLN A 70 10.83 -10.62 0.26
CA GLN A 70 11.80 -11.39 1.04
C GLN A 70 11.21 -12.57 1.86
N GLN A 71 10.17 -13.23 1.37
CA GLN A 71 9.62 -14.44 1.97
C GLN A 71 10.16 -15.72 1.32
N SER A 72 10.37 -16.77 2.11
CA SER A 72 10.92 -18.05 1.61
C SER A 72 9.87 -18.97 0.99
N SER A 73 8.63 -18.93 1.47
CA SER A 73 7.56 -19.87 1.09
C SER A 73 6.44 -19.26 0.26
N MET A 74 6.37 -17.93 0.18
CA MET A 74 5.30 -17.19 -0.48
C MET A 74 5.86 -16.40 -1.67
N PRO A 75 5.06 -16.17 -2.73
CA PRO A 75 5.51 -15.39 -3.88
C PRO A 75 5.95 -13.98 -3.47
N ASN A 76 7.11 -13.52 -3.93
CA ASN A 76 7.58 -12.15 -3.67
C ASN A 76 7.35 -11.29 -4.90
N GLY A 77 6.70 -10.15 -4.68
CA GLY A 77 6.25 -9.28 -5.75
C GLY A 77 4.90 -8.65 -5.43
N LEU A 78 4.32 -8.07 -6.46
CA LEU A 78 3.04 -7.38 -6.44
C LEU A 78 2.09 -8.08 -7.39
N GLY A 79 0.87 -8.36 -6.97
CA GLY A 79 -0.11 -8.96 -7.88
C GLY A 79 -1.53 -8.72 -7.46
N ILE A 80 -2.45 -9.11 -8.35
CA ILE A 80 -3.86 -9.09 -8.06
C ILE A 80 -4.53 -10.38 -8.58
N GLY A 81 -5.51 -10.91 -7.85
CA GLY A 81 -6.34 -12.02 -8.35
C GLY A 81 -5.73 -13.40 -8.28
N GLY A 82 -4.50 -13.52 -7.80
CA GLY A 82 -3.78 -14.79 -7.86
C GLY A 82 -3.92 -15.69 -6.64
N TYR A 83 -3.39 -16.89 -6.80
CA TYR A 83 -3.26 -17.90 -5.77
C TYR A 83 -2.02 -18.74 -6.09
N GLU A 84 -1.13 -18.93 -5.12
CA GLU A 84 0.14 -19.65 -5.28
C GLU A 84 0.97 -19.16 -6.49
N SER A 85 1.12 -19.96 -7.54
CA SER A 85 1.87 -19.64 -8.76
C SER A 85 0.98 -19.14 -9.90
N THR A 86 -0.32 -19.01 -9.67
CA THR A 86 -1.32 -18.73 -10.69
C THR A 86 -1.85 -17.31 -10.54
N TRP A 87 -1.48 -16.42 -11.47
CA TRP A 87 -1.79 -14.99 -11.36
C TRP A 87 -2.33 -14.43 -12.68
N PRO A 88 -3.48 -13.72 -12.68
CA PRO A 88 -3.92 -13.00 -13.87
C PRO A 88 -3.03 -11.77 -14.13
N PHE A 89 -2.45 -11.21 -13.07
CA PHE A 89 -1.42 -10.17 -13.15
C PHE A 89 -0.52 -10.22 -11.91
N PHE A 90 0.78 -10.37 -12.14
CA PHE A 90 1.81 -10.35 -11.09
C PHE A 90 3.11 -9.76 -11.64
N ILE A 91 3.80 -8.98 -10.82
CA ILE A 91 5.10 -8.38 -11.06
C ILE A 91 6.04 -8.95 -10.00
N CYS A 92 7.14 -9.56 -10.44
CA CYS A 92 8.13 -10.15 -9.56
C CYS A 92 8.86 -9.08 -8.73
N GLU A 93 9.41 -9.44 -7.57
CA GLU A 93 10.09 -8.52 -6.64
C GLU A 93 11.22 -7.72 -7.28
N GLU A 94 11.90 -8.24 -8.30
CA GLU A 94 12.95 -7.53 -9.04
C GLU A 94 12.42 -6.42 -9.96
N TYR A 95 11.10 -6.34 -10.17
CA TYR A 95 10.41 -5.39 -11.06
C TYR A 95 10.89 -5.40 -12.51
N GLY A 96 11.55 -6.47 -12.96
CA GLY A 96 11.99 -6.68 -14.34
C GLY A 96 11.05 -7.57 -15.15
N THR A 97 10.36 -8.50 -14.48
CA THR A 97 9.48 -9.48 -15.14
C THR A 97 8.14 -9.60 -14.42
N GLY A 98 7.16 -10.19 -15.10
CA GLY A 98 5.87 -10.49 -14.52
C GLY A 98 5.14 -11.62 -15.25
N ILE A 99 4.01 -12.02 -14.66
CA ILE A 99 3.13 -13.13 -15.08
C ILE A 99 1.75 -12.55 -15.38
N THR A 100 1.12 -13.02 -16.46
CA THR A 100 -0.28 -12.68 -16.78
C THR A 100 -1.00 -13.86 -17.43
N LEU A 101 -1.69 -14.65 -16.61
CA LEU A 101 -2.41 -15.83 -17.06
C LEU A 101 -3.86 -15.49 -17.42
N ALA A 102 -4.31 -15.93 -18.60
CA ALA A 102 -5.61 -15.49 -19.12
C ALA A 102 -6.85 -16.19 -18.53
N ASN A 103 -6.68 -17.38 -17.96
CA ASN A 103 -7.79 -18.24 -17.56
C ASN A 103 -7.96 -18.35 -16.04
N ILE A 104 -7.80 -17.23 -15.31
CA ILE A 104 -7.97 -17.22 -13.86
C ILE A 104 -9.34 -16.63 -13.51
N CYS A 105 -10.11 -17.36 -12.71
CA CYS A 105 -11.52 -17.02 -12.46
C CYS A 105 -11.72 -15.75 -11.61
N SER A 106 -10.69 -15.17 -11.00
CA SER A 106 -10.78 -13.97 -10.15
C SER A 106 -11.23 -12.72 -10.91
N PHE A 107 -10.91 -12.65 -12.20
CA PHE A 107 -11.25 -11.54 -13.10
C PHE A 107 -11.85 -12.06 -14.40
N GLU A 108 -12.49 -11.18 -15.17
CA GLU A 108 -12.86 -11.47 -16.55
C GLU A 108 -11.62 -11.94 -17.35
N LYS A 109 -11.82 -12.90 -18.25
CA LYS A 109 -10.72 -13.49 -19.02
C LYS A 109 -9.99 -12.42 -19.81
N CYS A 110 -8.69 -12.26 -19.54
CA CYS A 110 -7.87 -11.22 -20.15
C CYS A 110 -6.46 -11.74 -20.42
N HIS A 111 -5.88 -11.41 -21.58
CA HIS A 111 -4.49 -11.77 -21.89
C HIS A 111 -3.66 -10.51 -22.10
N LEU A 112 -3.29 -9.87 -20.99
CA LEU A 112 -2.81 -8.49 -20.97
C LEU A 112 -1.55 -8.29 -21.81
N SER A 113 -0.50 -9.09 -21.59
CA SER A 113 0.73 -9.00 -22.37
C SER A 113 0.67 -9.76 -23.71
N GLY A 114 -0.38 -10.57 -23.94
CA GLY A 114 -0.47 -11.51 -25.06
C GLY A 114 0.41 -12.76 -24.92
N SER A 115 1.07 -12.95 -23.77
CA SER A 115 1.81 -14.14 -23.38
C SER A 115 1.59 -14.40 -21.87
N ASP A 116 1.90 -15.61 -21.38
CA ASP A 116 1.76 -15.93 -19.95
C ASP A 116 2.77 -15.17 -19.06
N SER A 117 3.77 -14.53 -19.67
CA SER A 117 4.78 -13.70 -19.00
C SER A 117 5.10 -12.44 -19.80
N PHE A 118 5.75 -11.48 -19.14
CA PHE A 118 6.20 -10.23 -19.76
C PHE A 118 7.48 -9.69 -19.14
N VAL A 119 8.20 -8.88 -19.92
CA VAL A 119 9.35 -8.09 -19.47
C VAL A 119 8.93 -6.64 -19.37
N ILE A 120 9.27 -6.00 -18.26
CA ILE A 120 8.88 -4.63 -17.92
C ILE A 120 9.88 -3.66 -18.54
N SER A 121 9.36 -2.71 -19.34
CA SER A 121 10.13 -1.57 -19.84
C SER A 121 9.98 -0.36 -18.92
N ALA A 122 8.78 -0.13 -18.40
CA ALA A 122 8.50 0.90 -17.40
C ALA A 122 7.33 0.47 -16.52
N ILE A 123 7.34 0.95 -15.28
CA ILE A 123 6.26 0.73 -14.32
C ILE A 123 5.97 2.03 -13.58
N GLU A 124 4.69 2.35 -13.46
CA GLU A 124 4.20 3.51 -12.73
C GLU A 124 3.11 3.10 -11.75
N VAL A 125 3.07 3.76 -10.61
CA VAL A 125 2.00 3.57 -9.62
C VAL A 125 1.44 4.93 -9.24
N TRP A 126 0.12 5.06 -9.43
CA TRP A 126 -0.62 6.30 -9.27
C TRP A 126 -1.63 6.11 -8.14
N ARG A 127 -1.47 6.84 -7.02
CA ARG A 127 -2.49 6.86 -5.97
C ARG A 127 -3.75 7.52 -6.49
N VAL A 128 -4.90 6.95 -6.14
CA VAL A 128 -6.22 7.50 -6.43
C VAL A 128 -6.80 8.05 -5.13
N GLY A 129 -7.09 9.36 -5.12
CA GLY A 129 -7.67 10.05 -3.97
C GLY A 129 -6.64 10.56 -2.96
N GLU A 130 -7.16 10.93 -1.78
CA GLU A 130 -6.37 11.46 -0.68
C GLU A 130 -5.55 10.36 0.00
N LYS A 131 -4.42 10.76 0.59
CA LYS A 131 -3.60 9.83 1.35
C LYS A 131 -4.40 9.33 2.56
N PRO A 132 -4.46 8.02 2.83
CA PRO A 132 -5.07 7.53 4.05
C PRO A 132 -4.47 8.24 5.26
N HIS A 133 -5.31 8.80 6.12
CA HIS A 133 -4.84 9.38 7.37
C HIS A 133 -4.27 8.25 8.22
N SER A 134 -2.94 8.19 8.34
CA SER A 134 -2.33 7.31 9.32
C SER A 134 -2.72 7.86 10.69
N SER A 135 -3.32 7.02 11.54
CA SER A 135 -3.59 7.38 12.93
C SER A 135 -2.30 7.64 13.73
N ILE A 136 -1.13 7.36 13.14
CA ILE A 136 0.19 7.45 13.75
C ILE A 136 0.86 8.81 13.47
N GLU A 137 0.68 9.43 12.31
CA GLU A 137 1.30 10.75 12.02
C GLU A 137 0.61 11.92 12.74
N ASN A 138 -0.60 11.70 13.29
CA ASN A 138 -1.32 12.71 14.06
C ASN A 138 -0.91 12.81 15.54
N GLU A 139 -0.06 11.92 16.06
CA GLU A 139 0.51 12.08 17.41
C GLU A 139 1.77 12.96 17.43
N SER A 140 2.55 13.01 16.34
CA SER A 140 3.82 13.74 16.31
C SER A 140 3.70 15.21 15.95
N THR A 141 2.53 15.70 15.52
CA THR A 141 2.34 17.11 15.15
C THR A 141 1.18 17.81 15.87
N ARG A 142 0.46 17.15 16.79
CA ARG A 142 -0.67 17.79 17.50
C ARG A 142 -0.73 17.61 19.02
N ASN A 143 0.34 17.14 19.67
CA ASN A 143 0.37 17.01 21.13
C ASN A 143 1.75 17.34 21.74
N GLU A 144 2.23 18.57 21.56
CA GLU A 144 3.21 19.19 22.47
C GLU A 144 2.57 19.62 23.81
N LYS A 145 1.66 18.81 24.34
CA LYS A 145 1.25 18.88 25.75
C LYS A 145 1.20 17.46 26.26
N SER A 146 2.33 17.06 26.84
CA SER A 146 2.53 15.79 27.54
C SER A 146 1.30 15.46 28.40
N ILE A 147 0.92 14.18 28.45
CA ILE A 147 -0.20 13.68 29.27
C ILE A 147 -0.07 14.13 30.74
N ILE A 148 1.17 14.39 31.18
CA ILE A 148 1.52 14.94 32.50
C ILE A 148 0.91 16.33 32.79
N ASP A 149 0.62 17.14 31.77
CA ASP A 149 0.00 18.47 31.95
C ASP A 149 -1.54 18.41 32.00
N LYS A 150 -2.16 17.30 31.58
CA LYS A 150 -3.63 17.18 31.52
C LYS A 150 -4.24 16.58 32.79
N ASP A 151 -3.47 15.84 33.59
CA ASP A 151 -3.99 15.15 34.77
C ASP A 151 -3.15 15.40 36.05
N PRO A 152 -3.66 16.20 37.00
CA PRO A 152 -2.98 16.45 38.27
C PRO A 152 -2.88 15.21 39.16
N GLN A 153 -3.75 14.20 38.98
CA GLN A 153 -3.68 12.94 39.73
C GLN A 153 -2.54 12.06 39.23
N ALA A 154 -2.35 11.97 37.91
CA ALA A 154 -1.19 11.27 37.32
C ALA A 154 0.14 11.89 37.76
N ARG A 155 0.19 13.22 37.90
CA ARG A 155 1.38 13.96 38.39
C ARG A 155 1.71 13.59 39.84
N ALA A 156 0.72 13.57 40.72
CA ALA A 156 0.90 13.18 42.12
C ALA A 156 1.37 11.72 42.26
N LEU A 157 0.85 10.82 41.43
CA LEU A 157 1.20 9.39 41.48
C LEU A 157 2.64 9.12 41.00
N LEU A 158 3.11 9.87 40.00
CA LEU A 158 4.50 9.84 39.55
C LEU A 158 5.48 10.32 40.64
N GLU A 159 5.13 11.38 41.35
CA GLU A 159 5.94 11.94 42.45
C GLU A 159 6.02 10.98 43.64
N ILE A 160 4.91 10.32 43.98
CA ILE A 160 4.85 9.27 45.01
C ILE A 160 5.67 8.04 44.62
N SER A 161 5.83 7.74 43.32
CA SER A 161 6.62 6.60 42.83
C SER A 161 8.15 6.80 42.89
N GLY A 162 8.64 7.93 43.40
CA GLY A 162 10.07 8.21 43.55
C GLY A 162 10.79 8.55 42.23
N ARG A 163 10.05 8.82 41.15
CA ARG A 163 10.61 9.27 39.87
C ARG A 163 10.61 10.81 39.82
N THR A 164 11.76 11.42 40.08
CA THR A 164 11.94 12.88 39.96
C THR A 164 11.96 13.30 38.49
N MET A 165 11.13 14.29 38.13
CA MET A 165 11.12 14.89 36.79
C MET A 165 12.41 15.68 36.56
N HIS A 166 13.27 15.23 35.64
CA HIS A 166 14.55 15.89 35.33
C HIS A 166 14.49 16.91 34.17
N SER A 167 13.32 17.42 33.80
CA SER A 167 13.18 18.31 32.62
C SER A 167 12.77 19.77 32.92
N GLU A 168 13.00 20.28 34.14
CA GLU A 168 12.76 21.70 34.43
C GLU A 168 13.84 22.65 33.89
N ALA A 169 15.01 22.16 33.46
CA ALA A 169 16.14 23.02 33.10
C ALA A 169 16.19 23.53 31.65
N TYR A 170 15.25 23.13 30.78
CA TYR A 170 15.20 23.56 29.37
C TYR A 170 13.80 24.06 28.96
N ARG A 171 13.23 24.96 29.76
CA ARG A 171 12.10 25.78 29.31
C ARG A 171 12.64 27.16 28.97
N GLU A 172 12.75 27.46 27.68
CA GLU A 172 12.93 28.85 27.24
C GLU A 172 11.72 29.67 27.70
N PRO A 173 11.93 30.87 28.28
CA PRO A 173 10.82 31.72 28.71
C PRO A 173 10.06 32.20 27.48
N VAL A 174 8.74 31.96 27.50
CA VAL A 174 7.80 32.52 26.51
C VAL A 174 7.93 34.04 26.52
N SER A 175 8.29 34.62 25.37
CA SER A 175 8.28 36.07 25.17
C SER A 175 6.86 36.60 25.32
N LEU A 176 6.61 37.36 26.39
CA LEU A 176 5.39 38.14 26.56
C LEU A 176 5.51 39.45 25.78
N LEU A 177 5.03 39.43 24.54
CA LEU A 177 4.79 40.57 23.64
C LEU A 177 3.61 40.11 22.75
N GLU A 178 2.44 40.74 22.66
CA GLU A 178 2.00 42.11 22.92
C GLU A 178 0.49 42.11 23.26
N SER A 179 0.08 43.09 24.07
CA SER A 179 -1.25 43.71 24.01
C SER A 179 -1.07 45.14 23.53
#